data_AF-E9E3L6-F1
#
_entry.id   AF-E9E3L6-F1
#
_cell.length_a   1.000
_cell.length_b   1.000
_cell.length_c   1.000
_cell.angle_alpha   90.00
_cell.angle_beta   90.00
_cell.angle_gamma   90.00
#
_symmetry.space_group_name_H-M   'P 1'
#
loop_
_entity.id
_entity.type
_entity.pdbx_description
1 polymer ?
#
loop_
_entity_poly.entity_id
_entity_poly.type
_entity_poly.pdbx_seq_one_letter_code
_entity_poly.pdbx_strand_id
1 'polypeptide(L)'
;MLCVPLVRPGCQWLLDFDNVESVDLLMNYWPIASQGQAIITTRNHSLAFYPTDGGVEIAEWDTETGSQLLVHLLSTDIGNQLTQDEADSAHEVPLTLRGHALTLSLMASLIRHRSWSMKDPFEMYKRQPQKVHGIFGNSSINPLWNMLFQSLNESTCAILGVLAFLSPDSIPQALFEPKDPDRQKSFNDATLFVSAAFPRKDAEFAQMYHSWKQCSLYLPHVLSLRGSFREEREANPNFSALMQYSSLNNACQRYLIETNGYNDLVVLLEVNAMAMPTIPPQPSSIQIELEGDLASPRGQALARVGRAEEGVKQVKLSYGIFAKDRPRNLREEAWCAENLADGIASTHNFPEGPKTLA
;
A
#
# COMPACT_ATOMS: atom_id res chain seq x y z
N MET A 1 -21.50 33.26 4.44
CA MET A 1 -20.63 33.76 5.51
C MET A 1 -19.32 33.01 5.38
N LEU A 2 -18.39 33.55 4.58
CA LEU A 2 -17.12 32.87 4.26
C LEU A 2 -16.12 33.17 5.37
N CYS A 3 -15.53 32.12 5.93
CA CYS A 3 -14.48 32.23 6.96
C CYS A 3 -13.23 32.87 6.34
N VAL A 4 -13.00 34.15 6.61
CA VAL A 4 -11.67 34.74 6.46
C VAL A 4 -10.76 34.03 7.48
N PRO A 5 -9.55 33.59 7.10
CA PRO A 5 -8.62 32.97 8.05
C PRO A 5 -8.33 33.96 9.19
N LEU A 6 -8.89 33.71 10.37
CA LEU A 6 -8.60 34.47 11.57
C LEU A 6 -7.24 34.02 12.10
N VAL A 7 -6.17 34.57 11.56
CA VAL A 7 -4.83 34.32 12.08
C VAL A 7 -4.67 35.12 13.38
N ARG A 8 -4.27 34.44 14.46
CA ARG A 8 -4.09 35.06 15.78
C ARG A 8 -3.02 36.19 15.70
N PRO A 9 -3.27 37.36 16.32
CA PRO A 9 -2.25 38.40 16.42
C PRO A 9 -0.99 37.87 17.14
N GLY A 10 0.18 38.04 16.51
CA GLY A 10 1.48 37.64 17.08
C GLY A 10 2.01 36.26 16.69
N CYS A 11 1.34 35.52 15.80
CA CYS A 11 1.85 34.28 15.22
C CYS A 11 2.44 34.53 13.83
N GLN A 12 3.66 34.04 13.59
CA GLN A 12 4.24 33.98 12.24
C GLN A 12 3.57 32.85 11.45
N TRP A 13 2.98 33.17 10.30
CA TRP A 13 2.28 32.20 9.45
C TRP A 13 2.86 32.13 8.04
N LEU A 14 2.67 30.98 7.40
CA LEU A 14 2.91 30.75 5.98
C LEU A 14 1.62 30.19 5.38
N LEU A 15 1.15 30.78 4.27
CA LEU A 15 -0.04 30.33 3.55
C LEU A 15 0.32 30.01 2.10
N ASP A 16 -0.05 28.82 1.64
CA ASP A 16 0.13 28.40 0.25
C ASP A 16 -1.22 28.42 -0.45
N PHE A 17 -1.38 29.34 -1.40
CA PHE A 17 -2.54 29.42 -2.28
C PHE A 17 -2.20 28.69 -3.59
N ASP A 18 -2.68 27.45 -3.70
CA ASP A 18 -2.42 26.62 -4.87
C ASP A 18 -3.42 26.91 -6.01
N ASN A 19 -2.93 26.92 -7.25
CA ASN A 19 -3.68 27.05 -8.50
C ASN A 19 -4.65 28.25 -8.54
N VAL A 20 -4.21 29.43 -8.10
CA VAL A 20 -5.06 30.63 -8.09
C VAL A 20 -5.37 31.10 -9.51
N GLU A 21 -6.65 31.19 -9.86
CA GLU A 21 -7.07 31.57 -11.21
C GLU A 21 -7.15 33.10 -11.41
N SER A 22 -7.57 33.84 -10.38
CA SER A 22 -7.80 35.28 -10.46
C SER A 22 -7.54 36.01 -9.14
N VAL A 23 -7.21 37.29 -9.25
CA VAL A 23 -7.03 38.20 -8.10
C VAL A 23 -8.31 38.31 -7.28
N ASP A 24 -9.47 38.46 -7.94
CA ASP A 24 -10.76 38.62 -7.27
C ASP A 24 -11.10 37.42 -6.38
N LEU A 25 -10.80 36.19 -6.84
CA LEU A 25 -10.98 34.98 -6.05
C LEU A 25 -10.08 34.98 -4.82
N LEU A 26 -8.80 35.27 -5.01
CA LEU A 26 -7.79 35.29 -3.96
C LEU A 26 -8.14 36.29 -2.85
N MET A 27 -8.61 37.48 -3.22
CA MET A 27 -8.92 38.56 -2.28
C MET A 27 -10.04 38.19 -1.28
N ASN A 28 -10.92 37.26 -1.63
CA ASN A 28 -11.95 36.77 -0.70
C ASN A 28 -11.36 35.98 0.48
N TYR A 29 -10.14 35.48 0.36
CA TYR A 29 -9.45 34.66 1.35
C TYR A 29 -8.16 35.31 1.87
N TRP A 30 -7.85 36.53 1.42
CA TRP A 30 -6.60 37.20 1.76
C TRP A 30 -6.55 37.52 3.27
N PRO A 31 -5.44 37.19 3.96
CA PRO A 31 -5.35 37.38 5.39
C PRO A 31 -5.28 38.88 5.75
N ILE A 32 -5.96 39.24 6.84
CA ILE A 32 -5.96 40.62 7.38
C ILE A 32 -4.72 40.86 8.29
N ALA A 33 -4.02 39.80 8.71
CA ALA A 33 -2.91 39.87 9.66
C ALA A 33 -1.59 40.30 8.99
N SER A 34 -0.76 41.05 9.72
CA SER A 34 0.46 41.69 9.18
C SER A 34 1.77 40.91 9.40
N GLN A 35 1.73 39.69 9.96
CA GLN A 35 2.93 38.92 10.32
C GLN A 35 2.94 37.52 9.69
N GLY A 36 3.18 37.44 8.38
CA GLY A 36 3.38 36.17 7.70
C GLY A 36 3.75 36.31 6.23
N GLN A 37 3.83 35.17 5.55
CA GLN A 37 4.20 35.06 4.14
C GLN A 37 3.15 34.24 3.39
N ALA A 38 2.89 34.60 2.15
CA ALA A 38 2.01 33.84 1.27
C ALA A 38 2.77 33.40 0.01
N ILE A 39 2.67 32.13 -0.35
CA ILE A 39 3.11 31.60 -1.63
C ILE A 39 1.88 31.40 -2.50
N ILE A 40 1.96 31.82 -3.75
CA ILE A 40 0.87 31.71 -4.71
C ILE A 40 1.38 30.93 -5.92
N THR A 41 0.75 29.81 -6.24
CA THR A 41 0.99 29.11 -7.51
C THR A 41 -0.14 29.47 -8.48
N THR A 42 0.20 29.80 -9.72
CA THR A 42 -0.79 30.26 -10.71
C THR A 42 -0.24 30.15 -12.13
N ARG A 43 -1.15 30.01 -13.10
CA ARG A 43 -0.86 30.19 -14.53
C ARG A 43 -1.16 31.61 -15.02
N ASN A 44 -1.75 32.44 -14.16
CA ASN A 44 -2.15 33.80 -14.49
C ASN A 44 -1.03 34.77 -14.09
N HIS A 45 -0.26 35.22 -15.09
CA HIS A 45 0.90 36.09 -14.88
C HIS A 45 0.54 37.44 -14.23
N SER A 46 -0.73 37.87 -14.27
CA SER A 46 -1.14 39.13 -13.64
C SER A 46 -0.98 39.13 -12.11
N LEU A 47 -1.07 37.95 -11.48
CA LEU A 47 -0.93 37.78 -10.03
C LEU A 47 0.50 38.02 -9.53
N ALA A 48 1.50 37.99 -10.42
CA ALA A 48 2.90 38.29 -10.09
C ALA A 48 3.16 39.78 -9.81
N PHE A 49 2.23 40.66 -10.19
CA PHE A 49 2.32 42.11 -9.99
C PHE A 49 1.45 42.61 -8.83
N TYR A 50 0.40 41.88 -8.50
CA TYR A 50 -0.52 42.17 -7.39
C TYR A 50 -1.34 40.92 -7.07
N PRO A 51 -1.48 40.52 -5.78
CA PRO A 51 -1.02 41.19 -4.55
C PRO A 51 0.42 40.88 -4.12
N THR A 52 1.19 40.14 -4.91
CA THR A 52 2.52 39.71 -4.49
C THR A 52 3.55 40.83 -4.62
N ASP A 53 4.59 40.79 -3.77
CA ASP A 53 5.76 41.66 -3.88
C ASP A 53 6.71 41.25 -5.02
N GLY A 54 6.48 40.07 -5.59
CA GLY A 54 7.25 39.52 -6.71
C GLY A 54 6.73 38.15 -7.14
N GLY A 55 7.31 37.62 -8.22
CA GLY A 55 6.98 36.30 -8.75
C GLY A 55 8.21 35.59 -9.30
N VAL A 56 8.18 34.26 -9.26
CA VAL A 56 9.20 33.40 -9.87
C VAL A 56 8.51 32.62 -10.99
N GLU A 57 8.88 32.90 -12.23
CA GLU A 57 8.42 32.12 -13.38
C GLU A 57 9.17 30.78 -13.40
N ILE A 58 8.42 29.68 -13.39
CA ILE A 58 8.99 28.34 -13.47
C ILE A 58 9.21 28.00 -14.95
N ALA A 59 10.46 28.06 -15.38
CA ALA A 59 10.86 27.73 -16.75
C ALA A 59 10.83 26.22 -17.01
N GLU A 60 10.76 25.87 -18.30
CA GLU A 60 11.06 24.52 -18.80
C GLU A 60 12.48 24.10 -18.40
N TRP A 61 12.72 22.81 -18.21
CA TRP A 61 14.09 22.34 -17.99
C TRP A 61 14.94 22.46 -19.25
N ASP A 62 16.21 22.75 -19.06
CA ASP A 62 17.19 22.60 -20.13
C ASP A 62 17.38 21.12 -20.49
N THR A 63 18.10 20.88 -21.58
CA THR A 63 18.33 19.53 -22.09
C THR A 63 19.05 18.66 -21.07
N GLU A 64 20.08 19.19 -20.41
CA GLU A 64 20.87 18.49 -19.40
C GLU A 64 19.98 18.00 -18.24
N THR A 65 19.23 18.92 -17.62
CA THR A 65 18.34 18.62 -16.48
C THR A 65 17.19 17.71 -16.90
N GLY A 66 16.61 17.95 -18.08
CA GLY A 66 15.54 17.10 -18.62
C GLY A 66 16.00 15.66 -18.89
N SER A 67 17.23 15.48 -19.39
CA SER A 67 17.86 14.17 -19.59
C SER A 67 18.11 13.48 -18.25
N GLN A 68 18.63 14.20 -17.26
CA GLN A 68 18.83 13.67 -15.92
C GLN A 68 17.52 13.20 -15.29
N LEU A 69 16.43 13.96 -15.42
CA LEU A 69 15.12 13.50 -14.97
C LEU A 69 14.67 12.24 -15.73
N LEU A 70 14.74 12.24 -17.06
CA LEU A 70 14.27 11.09 -17.86
C LEU A 70 15.02 9.81 -17.46
N VAL A 71 16.35 9.90 -17.34
CA VAL A 71 17.19 8.81 -16.86
C VAL A 71 16.79 8.39 -15.45
N HIS A 72 16.59 9.35 -14.54
CA HIS A 72 16.15 9.05 -13.18
C HIS A 72 14.83 8.27 -13.16
N LEU A 73 13.82 8.71 -13.91
CA LEU A 73 12.50 8.05 -14.00
C LEU A 73 12.55 6.65 -14.63
N LEU A 74 13.57 6.37 -15.45
CA LEU A 74 13.79 5.07 -16.09
C LEU A 74 14.70 4.15 -15.25
N SER A 75 15.61 4.73 -14.45
CA SER A 75 16.60 4.00 -13.63
C SER A 75 16.01 3.17 -12.49
N THR A 76 14.76 3.40 -12.11
CA THR A 76 14.05 2.58 -11.10
C THR A 76 13.83 1.12 -11.50
N ASP A 77 13.97 0.76 -12.78
CA ASP A 77 13.84 -0.63 -13.27
C ASP A 77 14.95 -1.06 -14.27
N ILE A 78 15.74 -0.13 -14.83
CA ILE A 78 16.83 -0.45 -15.78
C ILE A 78 18.13 -0.57 -14.99
N GLY A 79 18.68 -1.79 -14.88
CA GLY A 79 19.87 -2.08 -14.11
C GLY A 79 21.07 -1.21 -14.48
N ASN A 80 21.33 -0.17 -13.68
CA ASN A 80 22.53 0.66 -13.47
C ASN A 80 23.49 1.04 -14.63
N GLN A 81 23.26 0.65 -15.89
CA GLN A 81 24.11 1.01 -17.03
C GLN A 81 23.25 1.20 -18.28
N LEU A 82 23.05 2.47 -18.65
CA LEU A 82 22.53 2.82 -19.97
C LEU A 82 23.59 2.48 -21.02
N THR A 83 23.18 1.87 -22.12
CA THR A 83 24.01 1.76 -23.32
C THR A 83 24.28 3.14 -23.92
N GLN A 84 25.31 3.27 -24.76
CA GLN A 84 25.62 4.56 -25.41
C GLN A 84 24.45 5.07 -26.26
N ASP A 85 23.78 4.17 -26.99
CA ASP A 85 22.58 4.47 -27.78
C ASP A 85 21.41 4.99 -26.93
N GLU A 86 21.30 4.49 -25.70
CA GLU A 86 20.31 4.90 -24.72
C GLU A 86 20.64 6.27 -24.12
N ALA A 87 21.92 6.55 -23.85
CA ALA A 87 22.39 7.86 -23.41
C ALA A 87 22.16 8.94 -24.49
N ASP A 88 22.44 8.63 -25.75
CA ASP A 88 22.23 9.55 -26.87
C ASP A 88 20.72 9.84 -27.06
N SER A 89 19.87 8.81 -26.96
CA SER A 89 18.41 8.95 -27.04
C SER A 89 17.85 9.77 -25.87
N ALA A 90 18.40 9.58 -24.66
CA ALA A 90 18.01 10.35 -23.47
C ALA A 90 18.34 11.86 -23.60
N HIS A 91 19.28 12.22 -24.48
CA HIS A 91 19.61 13.62 -24.78
C HIS A 91 18.71 14.24 -25.87
N GLU A 92 18.29 13.46 -26.88
CA GLU A 92 17.42 13.96 -27.96
C GLU A 92 15.95 14.17 -27.52
N VAL A 93 15.48 13.36 -26.58
CA VAL A 93 14.08 13.38 -26.11
C VAL A 93 13.68 14.71 -25.46
N PRO A 94 14.42 15.26 -24.47
CA PRO A 94 14.06 16.54 -23.84
C PRO A 94 14.04 17.73 -24.79
N LEU A 95 14.94 17.76 -25.78
CA LEU A 95 14.96 18.78 -26.84
C LEU A 95 13.63 18.81 -27.61
N THR A 96 13.10 17.63 -27.93
CA THR A 96 11.87 17.50 -28.74
C THR A 96 10.61 17.73 -27.90
N LEU A 97 10.66 17.39 -26.61
CA LEU A 97 9.56 17.55 -25.66
C LEU A 97 9.55 18.92 -24.95
N ARG A 98 10.44 19.83 -25.36
CA ARG A 98 10.59 21.20 -24.82
C ARG A 98 10.82 21.24 -23.30
N GLY A 99 11.54 20.25 -22.76
CA GLY A 99 11.94 20.29 -21.35
C GLY A 99 10.80 20.32 -20.31
N HIS A 100 9.54 20.15 -20.71
CA HIS A 100 8.42 20.16 -19.76
C HIS A 100 8.46 18.90 -18.90
N ALA A 101 8.48 19.08 -17.58
CA ALA A 101 8.57 17.98 -16.63
C ALA A 101 7.46 16.93 -16.82
N LEU A 102 6.21 17.39 -17.01
CA LEU A 102 5.06 16.49 -17.23
C LEU A 102 5.18 15.71 -18.54
N THR A 103 5.65 16.35 -19.61
CA THR A 103 5.84 15.70 -20.92
C THR A 103 6.91 14.61 -20.82
N LEU A 104 8.01 14.88 -20.11
CA LEU A 104 9.07 13.91 -19.84
C LEU A 104 8.59 12.74 -18.97
N SER A 105 7.79 13.00 -17.93
CA SER A 105 7.26 11.93 -17.09
C SER A 105 6.27 11.01 -17.83
N LEU A 106 5.46 11.56 -18.72
CA LEU A 106 4.57 10.78 -19.58
C LEU A 106 5.35 9.93 -20.59
N MET A 107 6.43 10.49 -21.16
CA MET A 107 7.31 9.74 -22.05
C MET A 107 7.99 8.57 -21.32
N ALA A 108 8.54 8.82 -20.14
CA ALA A 108 9.13 7.77 -19.29
C ALA A 108 8.11 6.67 -18.98
N SER A 109 6.86 7.06 -18.67
CA SER A 109 5.77 6.11 -18.41
C SER A 109 5.44 5.25 -19.63
N LEU A 110 5.42 5.82 -20.84
CA LEU A 110 5.20 5.06 -22.08
C LEU A 110 6.32 4.05 -22.36
N ILE A 111 7.58 4.46 -22.16
CA ILE A 111 8.75 3.58 -22.27
C ILE A 111 8.60 2.38 -21.34
N ARG A 112 8.26 2.63 -20.07
CA ARG A 112 8.09 1.60 -19.05
C ARG A 112 6.92 0.65 -19.36
N HIS A 113 5.75 1.19 -19.67
CA HIS A 113 4.53 0.38 -19.80
C HIS A 113 4.48 -0.49 -21.07
N ARG A 114 5.21 -0.11 -22.13
CA ARG A 114 5.19 -0.84 -23.40
C ARG A 114 6.47 -1.64 -23.67
N SER A 115 7.38 -1.71 -22.70
CA SER A 115 8.73 -2.30 -22.86
C SER A 115 9.45 -1.76 -24.10
N TRP A 116 9.21 -0.49 -24.41
CA TRP A 116 9.74 0.14 -25.61
C TRP A 116 11.21 0.49 -25.42
N SER A 117 12.03 0.33 -26.45
CA SER A 117 13.37 0.93 -26.44
C SER A 117 13.23 2.46 -26.42
N MET A 118 14.21 3.22 -25.94
CA MET A 118 14.10 4.69 -25.92
C MET A 118 13.89 5.34 -27.31
N LYS A 119 14.10 4.59 -28.40
CA LYS A 119 13.90 5.04 -29.79
C LYS A 119 12.46 4.86 -30.29
N ASP A 120 11.76 3.80 -29.87
CA ASP A 120 10.42 3.46 -30.39
C ASP A 120 9.30 4.47 -30.05
N PRO A 121 9.15 4.95 -28.79
CA PRO A 121 8.13 5.92 -28.41
C PRO A 121 8.33 7.25 -29.13
N PHE A 122 9.59 7.58 -29.40
CA PHE A 122 9.99 8.83 -30.02
C PHE A 122 9.65 8.87 -31.51
N GLU A 123 9.90 7.79 -32.23
CA GLU A 123 9.44 7.63 -33.61
C GLU A 123 7.91 7.65 -33.70
N MET A 124 7.23 7.03 -32.73
CA MET A 124 5.76 7.11 -32.66
C MET A 124 5.27 8.53 -32.36
N TYR A 125 5.93 9.25 -31.46
CA TYR A 125 5.64 10.64 -31.14
C TYR A 125 5.77 11.55 -32.38
N LYS A 126 6.86 11.42 -33.15
CA LYS A 126 7.09 12.18 -34.40
C LYS A 126 6.01 11.93 -35.46
N ARG A 127 5.39 10.75 -35.45
CA ARG A 127 4.32 10.36 -36.40
C ARG A 127 2.93 10.87 -36.01
N GLN A 128 2.73 11.34 -34.79
CA GLN A 128 1.43 11.85 -34.34
C GLN A 128 1.14 13.22 -34.99
N PRO A 129 -0.13 13.52 -35.29
CA PRO A 129 -0.51 14.84 -35.76
C PRO A 129 -0.19 15.90 -34.69
N GLN A 130 0.56 16.94 -35.09
CA GLN A 130 0.97 18.06 -34.22
C GLN A 130 -0.22 18.87 -33.67
N LYS A 131 -1.42 18.72 -34.26
CA LYS A 131 -2.64 19.39 -33.85
C LYS A 131 -3.68 18.35 -33.46
N VAL A 132 -3.91 18.21 -32.16
CA VAL A 132 -5.06 17.49 -31.59
C VAL A 132 -6.12 18.54 -31.22
N HIS A 133 -7.37 18.32 -31.62
CA HIS A 133 -8.46 19.26 -31.38
C HIS A 133 -8.87 19.23 -29.90
N GLY A 134 -9.11 20.41 -29.29
CA GLY A 134 -9.68 20.53 -27.94
C GLY A 134 -8.70 20.68 -26.78
N ILE A 135 -7.38 20.57 -26.99
CA ILE A 135 -6.37 20.77 -25.94
C ILE A 135 -5.56 22.04 -26.26
N PHE A 136 -5.88 23.14 -25.57
CA PHE A 136 -5.19 24.42 -25.71
C PHE A 136 -3.94 24.48 -24.82
N GLY A 137 -2.85 25.05 -25.36
CA GLY A 137 -1.74 25.57 -24.54
C GLY A 137 -0.41 24.82 -24.60
N ASN A 138 -0.34 23.57 -25.06
CA ASN A 138 0.96 22.89 -25.22
C ASN A 138 0.95 21.82 -26.33
N SER A 139 1.60 22.10 -27.46
CA SER A 139 1.67 21.16 -28.58
C SER A 139 2.52 19.93 -28.30
N SER A 140 3.41 19.97 -27.31
CA SER A 140 4.32 18.85 -27.00
C SER A 140 3.65 17.70 -26.24
N ILE A 141 2.60 17.97 -25.47
CA ILE A 141 1.96 16.97 -24.62
C ILE A 141 0.82 16.22 -25.34
N ASN A 142 0.19 16.86 -26.33
CA ASN A 142 -0.99 16.33 -27.03
C ASN A 142 -0.75 14.97 -27.71
N PRO A 143 0.37 14.76 -28.44
CA PRO A 143 0.71 13.44 -28.99
C PRO A 143 0.81 12.34 -27.93
N LEU A 144 1.38 12.66 -26.76
CA LEU A 144 1.59 11.69 -25.68
C LEU A 144 0.25 11.26 -25.07
N TRP A 145 -0.66 12.22 -24.81
CA TRP A 145 -2.01 11.90 -24.34
C TRP A 145 -2.76 10.99 -25.31
N ASN A 146 -2.70 11.28 -26.61
CA ASN A 146 -3.35 10.44 -27.61
C ASN A 146 -2.80 9.01 -27.59
N MET A 147 -1.48 8.85 -27.53
CA MET A 147 -0.85 7.53 -27.44
C MET A 147 -1.24 6.77 -26.16
N LEU A 148 -1.32 7.47 -25.03
CA LEU A 148 -1.73 6.90 -23.74
C LEU A 148 -3.20 6.47 -23.77
N PHE A 149 -4.10 7.32 -24.26
CA PHE A 149 -5.53 7.02 -24.35
C PHE A 149 -5.82 5.87 -25.30
N GLN A 150 -5.09 5.76 -26.41
CA GLN A 150 -5.22 4.63 -27.33
C GLN A 150 -4.81 3.27 -26.72
N SER A 151 -3.99 3.25 -25.65
CA SER A 151 -3.68 2.01 -24.93
C SER A 151 -4.75 1.58 -23.93
N LEU A 152 -5.73 2.42 -23.61
CA LEU A 152 -6.71 2.11 -22.59
C LEU A 152 -7.73 1.10 -23.11
N ASN A 153 -8.13 0.16 -22.26
CA ASN A 153 -9.25 -0.74 -22.56
C ASN A 153 -10.59 0.01 -22.43
N GLU A 154 -11.66 -0.61 -22.94
CA GLU A 154 -13.00 0.00 -22.97
C GLU A 154 -13.50 0.41 -21.58
N SER A 155 -13.28 -0.42 -20.55
CA SER A 155 -13.70 -0.13 -19.18
C SER A 155 -12.95 1.08 -18.59
N THR A 156 -11.63 1.17 -18.81
CA THR A 156 -10.83 2.31 -18.35
C THR A 156 -11.21 3.59 -19.09
N CYS A 157 -11.47 3.53 -20.40
CA CYS A 157 -11.98 4.65 -21.18
C CYS A 157 -13.32 5.15 -20.64
N ALA A 158 -14.24 4.24 -20.28
CA ALA A 158 -15.53 4.61 -19.70
C ALA A 158 -15.36 5.34 -18.36
N ILE A 159 -14.50 4.84 -17.46
CA ILE A 159 -14.22 5.50 -16.17
C ILE A 159 -13.59 6.88 -16.39
N LEU A 160 -12.60 7.00 -17.27
CA LEU A 160 -11.98 8.29 -17.59
C LEU A 160 -12.98 9.28 -18.19
N GLY A 161 -13.88 8.79 -19.04
CA GLY A 161 -15.00 9.57 -19.58
C GLY A 161 -15.92 10.09 -18.48
N VAL A 162 -16.25 9.27 -17.48
CA VAL A 162 -17.02 9.71 -16.29
C VAL A 162 -16.25 10.75 -15.49
N LEU A 163 -14.97 10.51 -15.19
CA LEU A 163 -14.10 11.42 -14.43
C LEU A 163 -14.03 12.82 -15.07
N ALA A 164 -14.05 12.91 -16.40
CA ALA A 164 -14.02 14.18 -17.13
C ALA A 164 -15.25 15.08 -16.88
N PHE A 165 -16.35 14.54 -16.34
CA PHE A 165 -17.55 15.31 -15.96
C PHE A 165 -17.64 15.60 -14.45
N LEU A 166 -16.65 15.17 -13.66
CA LEU A 166 -16.59 15.42 -12.23
C LEU A 166 -15.75 16.66 -11.92
N SER A 167 -15.79 17.11 -10.67
CA SER A 167 -14.87 18.13 -10.16
C SER A 167 -13.44 17.66 -10.40
N PRO A 168 -12.57 18.44 -11.07
CA PRO A 168 -11.19 18.02 -11.34
C PRO A 168 -10.38 17.86 -10.05
N ASP A 169 -10.76 18.61 -9.01
CA ASP A 169 -10.12 18.59 -7.72
C ASP A 169 -10.91 17.69 -6.75
N SER A 170 -10.17 16.87 -6.00
CA SER A 170 -10.68 16.09 -4.86
C SER A 170 -11.82 15.12 -5.18
N ILE A 171 -11.78 14.41 -6.33
CA ILE A 171 -12.74 13.34 -6.62
C ILE A 171 -12.62 12.24 -5.54
N PRO A 172 -13.65 11.99 -4.71
CA PRO A 172 -13.54 11.01 -3.64
C PRO A 172 -13.40 9.60 -4.21
N GLN A 173 -12.38 8.86 -3.74
CA GLN A 173 -12.18 7.46 -4.12
C GLN A 173 -13.43 6.60 -3.85
N ALA A 174 -14.16 6.90 -2.78
CA ALA A 174 -15.42 6.25 -2.40
C ALA A 174 -16.53 6.30 -3.47
N LEU A 175 -16.42 7.18 -4.48
CA LEU A 175 -17.34 7.21 -5.63
C LEU A 175 -17.16 5.98 -6.53
N PHE A 176 -15.95 5.43 -6.59
CA PHE A 176 -15.56 4.29 -7.43
C PHE A 176 -15.34 3.02 -6.63
N GLU A 177 -15.39 3.11 -5.30
CA GLU A 177 -15.43 1.92 -4.46
C GLU A 177 -16.70 1.14 -4.77
N PRO A 178 -16.59 -0.17 -5.07
CA PRO A 178 -17.75 -1.01 -5.22
C PRO A 178 -18.59 -0.92 -3.94
N LYS A 179 -19.78 -0.33 -4.04
CA LYS A 179 -20.82 -0.40 -3.00
C LYS A 179 -21.48 -1.78 -3.00
N ASP A 180 -20.69 -2.81 -3.28
CA ASP A 180 -21.19 -4.13 -3.58
C ASP A 180 -21.97 -4.65 -2.36
N PRO A 181 -23.27 -4.98 -2.50
CA PRO A 181 -24.05 -5.56 -1.40
C PRO A 181 -23.48 -6.88 -0.86
N ASP A 182 -22.44 -7.46 -1.49
CA ASP A 182 -21.86 -8.73 -1.05
C ASP A 182 -20.32 -8.74 -0.93
N ARG A 183 -19.72 -7.65 -0.40
CA ARG A 183 -18.28 -7.63 -0.03
C ARG A 183 -17.90 -8.82 0.88
N GLN A 184 -18.84 -9.27 1.71
CA GLN A 184 -18.71 -10.48 2.51
C GLN A 184 -18.50 -11.73 1.64
N LYS A 185 -19.32 -11.93 0.62
CA LYS A 185 -19.15 -13.04 -0.33
C LYS A 185 -17.84 -12.94 -1.09
N SER A 186 -17.46 -11.75 -1.57
CA SER A 186 -16.20 -11.56 -2.30
C SER A 186 -14.98 -11.89 -1.44
N PHE A 187 -14.97 -11.46 -0.17
CA PHE A 187 -13.94 -11.84 0.79
C PHE A 187 -13.91 -13.35 1.05
N ASN A 188 -15.09 -13.97 1.19
CA ASN A 188 -15.22 -15.40 1.39
C ASN A 188 -14.68 -16.20 0.19
N ASP A 189 -15.05 -15.81 -1.03
CA ASP A 189 -14.58 -16.45 -2.27
C ASP A 189 -13.06 -16.32 -2.42
N ALA A 190 -12.51 -15.12 -2.22
CA ALA A 190 -11.07 -14.88 -2.27
C ALA A 190 -10.32 -15.68 -1.20
N THR A 191 -10.84 -15.73 0.03
CA THR A 191 -10.31 -16.57 1.11
C THR A 191 -10.26 -18.03 0.68
N LEU A 192 -11.34 -18.57 0.10
CA LEU A 192 -11.40 -19.96 -0.34
C LEU A 192 -10.38 -20.25 -1.43
N PHE A 193 -10.24 -19.36 -2.43
CA PHE A 193 -9.26 -19.53 -3.50
C PHE A 193 -7.83 -19.53 -2.98
N VAL A 194 -7.46 -18.54 -2.16
CA VAL A 194 -6.10 -18.45 -1.61
C VAL A 194 -5.84 -19.60 -0.64
N SER A 195 -6.81 -19.96 0.19
CA SER A 195 -6.74 -21.10 1.12
C SER A 195 -6.52 -22.44 0.42
N ALA A 196 -7.10 -22.63 -0.77
CA ALA A 196 -6.94 -23.84 -1.58
C ALA A 196 -5.56 -23.91 -2.27
N ALA A 197 -5.00 -22.76 -2.64
CA ALA A 197 -3.70 -22.69 -3.31
C ALA A 197 -2.49 -22.62 -2.35
N PHE A 198 -2.69 -22.09 -1.14
CA PHE A 198 -1.61 -21.91 -0.17
C PHE A 198 -1.13 -23.27 0.36
N PRO A 199 0.19 -23.56 0.34
CA PRO A 199 0.72 -24.84 0.80
C PRO A 199 0.35 -25.15 2.26
N ARG A 200 -0.02 -26.39 2.54
CA ARG A 200 -0.29 -26.87 3.90
C ARG A 200 0.91 -27.63 4.44
N LYS A 201 0.97 -27.76 5.78
CA LYS A 201 2.00 -28.56 6.44
C LYS A 201 1.94 -29.99 5.90
N ASP A 202 3.10 -30.54 5.60
CA ASP A 202 3.23 -31.96 5.32
C ASP A 202 3.00 -32.72 6.64
N ALA A 203 2.26 -33.83 6.59
CA ALA A 203 2.02 -34.66 7.77
C ALA A 203 3.34 -35.27 8.30
N GLU A 204 4.34 -35.44 7.42
CA GLU A 204 5.65 -35.98 7.78
C GLU A 204 6.66 -34.91 8.24
N PHE A 205 6.50 -33.65 7.78
CA PHE A 205 7.44 -32.56 8.08
C PHE A 205 6.74 -31.35 8.70
N ALA A 206 7.13 -30.99 9.93
CA ALA A 206 6.59 -29.82 10.64
C ALA A 206 7.08 -28.46 10.10
N GLN A 207 7.84 -28.43 9.00
CA GLN A 207 8.46 -27.24 8.42
C GLN A 207 7.97 -27.02 6.98
N MET A 208 8.00 -25.78 6.48
CA MET A 208 7.52 -25.42 5.15
C MET A 208 8.64 -25.20 4.10
N TYR A 209 9.89 -25.54 4.42
CA TYR A 209 11.05 -25.32 3.55
C TYR A 209 10.85 -25.76 2.09
N HIS A 210 10.22 -26.91 1.87
CA HIS A 210 9.97 -27.45 0.53
C HIS A 210 8.94 -26.67 -0.30
N SER A 211 8.13 -25.84 0.35
CA SER A 211 7.06 -25.07 -0.28
C SER A 211 7.25 -23.56 -0.16
N TRP A 212 8.41 -23.09 0.29
CA TRP A 212 8.70 -21.66 0.45
C TRP A 212 8.48 -20.85 -0.83
N LYS A 213 8.79 -21.41 -2.01
CA LYS A 213 8.57 -20.73 -3.30
C LYS A 213 7.08 -20.47 -3.56
N GLN A 214 6.22 -21.43 -3.23
CA GLN A 214 4.78 -21.28 -3.35
C GLN A 214 4.24 -20.37 -2.24
N CYS A 215 4.76 -20.46 -1.02
CA CYS A 215 4.39 -19.57 0.08
C CYS A 215 4.70 -18.12 -0.25
N SER A 216 5.88 -17.81 -0.80
CA SER A 216 6.25 -16.45 -1.19
C SER A 216 5.36 -15.90 -2.31
N LEU A 217 4.94 -16.76 -3.25
CA LEU A 217 4.01 -16.39 -4.33
C LEU A 217 2.63 -15.98 -3.79
N TYR A 218 2.12 -16.71 -2.79
CA TYR A 218 0.78 -16.47 -2.25
C TYR A 218 0.72 -15.53 -1.04
N LEU A 219 1.85 -15.29 -0.36
CA LEU A 219 1.93 -14.43 0.83
C LEU A 219 1.31 -13.03 0.60
N PRO A 220 1.59 -12.30 -0.50
CA PRO A 220 1.00 -10.99 -0.73
C PRO A 220 -0.54 -11.00 -0.72
N HIS A 221 -1.16 -12.08 -1.20
CA HIS A 221 -2.61 -12.24 -1.20
C HIS A 221 -3.16 -12.46 0.21
N VAL A 222 -2.46 -13.24 1.05
CA VAL A 222 -2.82 -13.41 2.46
C VAL A 222 -2.72 -12.09 3.23
N LEU A 223 -1.66 -11.32 2.99
CA LEU A 223 -1.45 -10.00 3.62
C LEU A 223 -2.49 -8.96 3.15
N SER A 224 -2.93 -9.06 1.89
CA SER A 224 -4.02 -8.25 1.36
C SER A 224 -5.36 -8.62 2.01
N LEU A 225 -5.71 -9.91 2.10
CA LEU A 225 -6.91 -10.38 2.82
C LEU A 225 -6.90 -9.96 4.29
N ARG A 226 -5.73 -9.96 4.94
CA ARG A 226 -5.52 -9.40 6.29
C ARG A 226 -5.88 -7.93 6.38
N GLY A 227 -5.39 -7.11 5.43
CA GLY A 227 -5.75 -5.69 5.36
C GLY A 227 -7.26 -5.50 5.16
N SER A 228 -7.82 -6.16 4.13
CA SER A 228 -9.24 -6.10 3.81
C SER A 228 -10.11 -6.50 5.00
N PHE A 229 -9.84 -7.63 5.67
CA PHE A 229 -10.67 -8.05 6.80
C PHE A 229 -10.69 -7.01 7.92
N ARG A 230 -9.55 -6.41 8.25
CA ARG A 230 -9.46 -5.35 9.28
C ARG A 230 -10.35 -4.17 8.90
N GLU A 231 -10.21 -3.65 7.69
CA GLU A 231 -10.98 -2.50 7.19
C GLU A 231 -12.49 -2.81 7.16
N GLU A 232 -12.88 -3.98 6.63
CA GLU A 232 -14.29 -4.41 6.61
C GLU A 232 -14.87 -4.55 8.01
N ARG A 233 -14.10 -5.11 8.94
CA ARG A 233 -14.55 -5.34 10.32
C ARG A 233 -14.70 -4.04 11.09
N GLU A 234 -13.83 -3.07 10.86
CA GLU A 234 -13.91 -1.72 11.43
C GLU A 234 -15.11 -0.94 10.86
N ALA A 235 -15.39 -1.09 9.56
CA ALA A 235 -16.53 -0.46 8.90
C ALA A 235 -17.88 -1.15 9.22
N ASN A 236 -17.88 -2.47 9.38
CA ASN A 236 -19.08 -3.29 9.57
C ASN A 236 -18.89 -4.32 10.70
N PRO A 237 -19.44 -4.08 11.91
CA PRO A 237 -19.39 -5.01 13.04
C PRO A 237 -20.13 -6.35 12.83
N ASN A 238 -20.79 -6.56 11.70
CA ASN A 238 -21.37 -7.86 11.32
C ASN A 238 -20.51 -8.61 10.29
N PHE A 239 -19.43 -8.01 9.79
CA PHE A 239 -18.52 -8.70 8.88
C PHE A 239 -17.83 -9.87 9.59
N SER A 240 -17.83 -11.03 8.95
CA SER A 240 -17.45 -12.30 9.55
C SER A 240 -16.39 -13.02 8.73
N ALA A 241 -15.57 -13.83 9.39
CA ALA A 241 -14.57 -14.65 8.75
C ALA A 241 -15.07 -16.11 8.58
N LEU A 242 -14.61 -16.76 7.51
CA LEU A 242 -14.70 -18.20 7.38
C LEU A 242 -13.63 -18.89 8.24
N MET A 243 -13.88 -20.13 8.67
CA MET A 243 -12.88 -20.97 9.32
C MET A 243 -11.61 -21.13 8.45
N GLN A 244 -11.80 -21.20 7.14
CA GLN A 244 -10.72 -21.30 6.14
C GLN A 244 -9.78 -20.08 6.19
N TYR A 245 -10.29 -18.90 6.57
CA TYR A 245 -9.46 -17.71 6.76
C TYR A 245 -8.47 -17.91 7.92
N SER A 246 -8.95 -18.37 9.08
CA SER A 246 -8.08 -18.65 10.23
C SER A 246 -7.10 -19.79 9.93
N SER A 247 -7.56 -20.84 9.25
CA SER A 247 -6.70 -21.94 8.81
C SER A 247 -5.61 -21.47 7.84
N LEU A 248 -5.94 -20.59 6.89
CA LEU A 248 -4.97 -19.98 5.97
C LEU A 248 -3.95 -19.12 6.74
N ASN A 249 -4.41 -18.30 7.69
CA ASN A 249 -3.54 -17.49 8.53
C ASN A 249 -2.58 -18.37 9.32
N ASN A 250 -3.03 -19.48 9.91
CA ASN A 250 -2.14 -20.42 10.62
C ASN A 250 -1.07 -21.02 9.70
N ALA A 251 -1.43 -21.46 8.49
CA ALA A 251 -0.46 -21.94 7.52
C ALA A 251 0.58 -20.86 7.16
N CYS A 252 0.13 -19.62 6.98
CA CYS A 252 0.99 -18.48 6.65
C CYS A 252 1.93 -18.08 7.80
N GLN A 253 1.46 -18.14 9.05
CA GLN A 253 2.28 -17.84 10.24
C GLN A 253 3.56 -18.68 10.25
N ARG A 254 3.46 -19.96 9.91
CA ARG A 254 4.62 -20.85 9.92
C ARG A 254 5.69 -20.42 8.93
N TYR A 255 5.29 -20.09 7.70
CA TYR A 255 6.18 -19.57 6.69
C TYR A 255 6.86 -18.26 7.13
N LEU A 256 6.11 -17.34 7.75
CA LEU A 256 6.66 -16.07 8.25
C LEU A 256 7.66 -16.26 9.39
N ILE A 257 7.42 -17.21 10.31
CA ILE A 257 8.37 -17.57 11.37
C ILE A 257 9.66 -18.09 10.76
N GLU A 258 9.56 -19.04 9.84
CA GLU A 258 10.69 -19.71 9.19
C GLU A 258 11.54 -18.75 8.34
N THR A 259 10.94 -17.68 7.81
CA THR A 259 11.61 -16.65 7.00
C THR A 259 11.94 -15.38 7.79
N ASN A 260 11.75 -15.37 9.11
CA ASN A 260 12.02 -14.24 9.99
C ASN A 260 11.17 -12.98 9.69
N GLY A 261 9.99 -13.14 9.07
CA GLY A 261 9.02 -12.09 8.71
C GLY A 261 8.15 -11.60 9.88
N TYR A 262 8.76 -11.26 11.01
CA TYR A 262 8.04 -11.01 12.27
C TYR A 262 7.13 -9.77 12.25
N ASN A 263 7.46 -8.74 11.47
CA ASN A 263 6.62 -7.53 11.36
C ASN A 263 5.24 -7.87 10.79
N ASP A 264 5.20 -8.61 9.68
CA ASP A 264 3.94 -9.06 9.09
C ASP A 264 3.22 -10.08 9.95
N LEU A 265 3.97 -10.96 10.61
CA LEU A 265 3.43 -12.00 11.48
C LEU A 265 2.64 -11.42 12.65
N VAL A 266 3.18 -10.41 13.35
CA VAL A 266 2.48 -9.78 14.48
C VAL A 266 1.14 -9.20 14.04
N VAL A 267 1.13 -8.45 12.94
CA VAL A 267 -0.10 -7.85 12.40
C VAL A 267 -1.08 -8.92 11.93
N LEU A 268 -0.59 -10.00 11.30
CA LEU A 268 -1.41 -11.13 10.86
C LEU A 268 -2.11 -11.80 12.04
N LEU A 269 -1.40 -12.05 13.14
CA LEU A 269 -1.93 -12.66 14.35
C LEU A 269 -2.94 -11.76 15.07
N GLU A 270 -2.71 -10.46 15.10
CA GLU A 270 -3.65 -9.48 15.66
C GLU A 270 -4.97 -9.48 14.90
N VAL A 271 -4.92 -9.45 13.57
CA VAL A 271 -6.14 -9.52 12.74
C VAL A 271 -6.80 -10.88 12.85
N ASN A 272 -6.04 -11.98 12.94
CA ASN A 272 -6.63 -13.30 13.13
C ASN A 272 -7.36 -13.41 14.48
N ALA A 273 -6.82 -12.81 15.55
CA ALA A 273 -7.49 -12.70 16.84
C ALA A 273 -8.79 -11.90 16.78
N MET A 274 -8.85 -10.87 15.93
CA MET A 274 -10.08 -10.11 15.65
C MET A 274 -11.09 -10.94 14.84
N ALA A 275 -10.62 -11.78 13.91
CA ALA A 275 -11.46 -12.59 13.03
C ALA A 275 -12.08 -13.80 13.75
N MET A 276 -11.33 -14.47 14.62
CA MET A 276 -11.76 -15.69 15.31
C MET A 276 -13.16 -15.63 15.97
N PRO A 277 -13.51 -14.61 16.77
CA PRO A 277 -14.83 -14.55 17.41
C PRO A 277 -15.98 -14.31 16.43
N THR A 278 -15.69 -13.98 15.17
CA THR A 278 -16.69 -13.77 14.12
C THR A 278 -16.97 -15.04 13.31
N ILE A 279 -16.16 -16.08 13.47
CA ILE A 279 -16.32 -17.35 12.77
C ILE A 279 -17.59 -18.04 13.30
N PRO A 280 -18.48 -18.57 12.43
CA PRO A 280 -19.66 -19.31 12.87
C PRO A 280 -19.31 -20.45 13.83
N PRO A 281 -20.15 -20.76 14.84
CA PRO A 281 -19.86 -21.76 15.86
C PRO A 281 -19.36 -23.09 15.29
N GLN A 282 -18.22 -23.56 15.79
CA GLN A 282 -17.61 -24.83 15.41
C GLN A 282 -17.74 -25.87 16.54
N PRO A 283 -17.60 -27.17 16.25
CA PRO A 283 -17.43 -28.20 17.27
C PRO A 283 -16.29 -27.84 18.24
N SER A 284 -16.46 -28.19 19.52
CA SER A 284 -15.51 -27.79 20.58
C SER A 284 -14.06 -28.18 20.31
N SER A 285 -13.82 -29.33 19.67
CA SER A 285 -12.46 -29.77 19.30
C SER A 285 -11.79 -28.82 18.29
N ILE A 286 -12.54 -28.38 17.28
CA ILE A 286 -12.05 -27.44 16.25
C ILE A 286 -11.85 -26.05 16.85
N GLN A 287 -12.74 -25.63 17.76
CA GLN A 287 -12.60 -24.36 18.48
C GLN A 287 -11.30 -24.32 19.31
N ILE A 288 -11.00 -25.41 20.03
CA ILE A 288 -9.78 -25.57 20.84
C ILE A 288 -8.53 -25.51 19.95
N GLU A 289 -8.55 -26.19 18.80
CA GLU A 289 -7.44 -26.14 17.83
C GLU A 289 -7.22 -24.72 17.31
N LEU A 290 -8.27 -24.02 16.88
CA LEU A 290 -8.18 -22.65 16.38
C LEU A 290 -7.60 -21.68 17.42
N GLU A 291 -8.01 -21.80 18.69
CA GLU A 291 -7.52 -20.95 19.78
C GLU A 291 -6.06 -21.27 20.14
N GLY A 292 -5.70 -22.55 20.16
CA GLY A 292 -4.35 -23.02 20.39
C GLY A 292 -3.38 -22.59 19.29
N ASP A 293 -3.78 -22.77 18.03
CA ASP A 293 -3.04 -22.38 16.82
C ASP A 293 -2.79 -20.87 16.71
N LEU A 294 -3.61 -20.04 17.38
CA LEU A 294 -3.37 -18.61 17.47
C LEU A 294 -2.46 -18.23 18.64
N ALA A 295 -2.73 -18.77 19.83
CA ALA A 295 -2.13 -18.30 21.07
C ALA A 295 -0.61 -18.58 21.16
N SER A 296 -0.16 -19.78 20.75
CA SER A 296 1.27 -20.13 20.83
C SER A 296 2.14 -19.31 19.86
N PRO A 297 1.83 -19.26 18.53
CA PRO A 297 2.61 -18.45 17.60
C PRO A 297 2.59 -16.96 17.93
N ARG A 298 1.48 -16.45 18.49
CA ARG A 298 1.40 -15.07 18.97
C ARG A 298 2.35 -14.80 20.12
N GLY A 299 2.44 -15.72 21.08
CA GLY A 299 3.40 -15.59 22.17
C GLY A 299 4.86 -15.56 21.69
N GLN A 300 5.20 -16.45 20.75
CA GLN A 300 6.53 -16.51 20.15
C GLN A 300 6.87 -15.23 19.34
N ALA A 301 5.94 -14.76 18.50
CA ALA A 301 6.13 -13.56 17.71
C ALA A 301 6.33 -12.31 18.60
N LEU A 302 5.54 -12.17 19.66
CA LEU A 302 5.66 -11.07 20.62
C LEU A 302 7.01 -11.06 21.32
N ALA A 303 7.51 -12.22 21.75
CA ALA A 303 8.83 -12.33 22.35
C ALA A 303 9.94 -11.86 21.39
N ARG A 304 9.83 -12.20 20.10
CA ARG A 304 10.80 -11.84 19.06
C ARG A 304 10.83 -10.35 18.72
N VAL A 305 9.71 -9.65 18.90
CA VAL A 305 9.63 -8.18 18.72
C VAL A 305 9.87 -7.39 20.01
N GLY A 306 10.42 -8.03 21.04
CA GLY A 306 10.78 -7.37 22.30
C GLY A 306 9.62 -7.19 23.31
N ARG A 307 8.43 -7.76 23.02
CA ARG A 307 7.25 -7.74 23.90
C ARG A 307 7.15 -9.02 24.72
N ALA A 308 8.26 -9.42 25.36
CA ALA A 308 8.41 -10.73 26.00
C ALA A 308 7.37 -11.03 27.08
N GLU A 309 7.01 -10.06 27.93
CA GLU A 309 5.99 -10.25 28.97
C GLU A 309 4.60 -10.55 28.40
N GLU A 310 4.21 -9.85 27.34
CA GLU A 310 2.96 -10.11 26.62
C GLU A 310 3.02 -11.47 25.92
N GLY A 311 4.20 -11.81 25.37
CA GLY A 311 4.48 -13.11 24.78
C GLY A 311 4.25 -14.27 25.76
N VAL A 312 4.77 -14.15 26.99
CA VAL A 312 4.59 -15.13 28.07
C VAL A 312 3.13 -15.35 28.41
N LYS A 313 2.33 -14.27 28.46
CA LYS A 313 0.88 -14.39 28.72
C LYS A 313 0.17 -15.24 27.65
N GLN A 314 0.55 -15.09 26.39
CA GLN A 314 -0.05 -15.83 25.27
C GLN A 314 0.39 -17.31 25.24
N VAL A 315 1.67 -17.61 25.45
CA VAL A 315 2.12 -19.03 25.53
C VAL A 315 1.56 -19.74 26.77
N LYS A 316 1.37 -19.04 27.91
CA LYS A 316 0.66 -19.57 29.09
C LYS A 316 -0.79 -19.90 28.78
N LEU A 317 -1.48 -19.03 28.05
CA LEU A 317 -2.85 -19.26 27.59
C LEU A 317 -2.92 -20.52 26.71
N SER A 318 -2.02 -20.63 25.73
CA SER A 318 -1.96 -21.79 24.83
C SER A 318 -1.73 -23.11 25.57
N TYR A 319 -0.76 -23.16 26.49
CA TYR A 319 -0.54 -24.35 27.33
C TYR A 319 -1.78 -24.71 28.17
N GLY A 320 -2.45 -23.71 28.75
CA GLY A 320 -3.66 -23.91 29.54
C GLY A 320 -4.84 -24.47 28.75
N ILE A 321 -4.94 -24.15 27.46
CA ILE A 321 -5.95 -24.70 26.53
C ILE A 321 -5.67 -26.18 26.29
N PHE A 322 -4.47 -26.54 25.81
CA PHE A 322 -4.16 -27.92 25.44
C PHE A 322 -4.02 -28.88 26.63
N ALA A 323 -3.57 -28.42 27.80
CA ALA A 323 -3.50 -29.26 29.01
C ALA A 323 -4.89 -29.75 29.48
N LYS A 324 -5.95 -28.99 29.18
CA LYS A 324 -7.33 -29.30 29.54
C LYS A 324 -8.09 -30.05 28.45
N ASP A 325 -7.52 -30.19 27.26
CA ASP A 325 -8.18 -30.79 26.10
C ASP A 325 -8.47 -32.29 26.29
N ARG A 326 -9.59 -32.77 25.73
CA ARG A 326 -10.08 -34.15 25.88
C ARG A 326 -10.67 -34.65 24.55
N PRO A 327 -10.14 -35.77 23.98
CA PRO A 327 -9.00 -36.57 24.45
C PRO A 327 -7.68 -35.79 24.38
N ARG A 328 -6.75 -36.11 25.28
CA ARG A 328 -5.52 -35.32 25.46
C ARG A 328 -4.60 -35.44 24.25
N ASN A 329 -4.30 -34.33 23.59
CA ASN A 329 -3.28 -34.25 22.54
C ASN A 329 -1.88 -34.01 23.15
N LEU A 330 -1.20 -35.10 23.51
CA LEU A 330 0.11 -35.05 24.18
C LEU A 330 1.20 -34.33 23.37
N ARG A 331 1.10 -34.36 22.03
CA ARG A 331 2.07 -33.70 21.15
C ARG A 331 1.97 -32.18 21.26
N GLU A 332 0.76 -31.64 21.13
CA GLU A 332 0.52 -30.20 21.21
C GLU A 332 0.78 -29.66 22.62
N GLU A 333 0.41 -30.42 23.65
CA GLU A 333 0.72 -30.03 25.03
C GLU A 333 2.23 -29.95 25.28
N ALA A 334 3.00 -30.94 24.82
CA ALA A 334 4.45 -30.94 24.96
C ALA A 334 5.08 -29.75 24.24
N TRP A 335 4.62 -29.44 23.02
CA TRP A 335 5.11 -28.30 22.25
C TRP A 335 4.77 -26.97 22.92
N CYS A 336 3.58 -26.83 23.50
CA CYS A 336 3.21 -25.64 24.25
C CYS A 336 4.02 -25.49 25.55
N ALA A 337 4.37 -26.59 26.21
CA ALA A 337 5.23 -26.57 27.39
C ALA A 337 6.65 -26.07 27.07
N GLU A 338 7.22 -26.49 25.93
CA GLU A 338 8.52 -26.01 25.43
C GLU A 338 8.47 -24.51 25.12
N ASN A 339 7.48 -24.05 24.35
CA ASN A 339 7.31 -22.64 24.03
C ASN A 339 7.08 -21.77 25.28
N LEU A 340 6.42 -22.30 26.31
CA LEU A 340 6.25 -21.63 27.58
C LEU A 340 7.57 -21.51 28.35
N ALA A 341 8.38 -22.58 28.40
CA ALA A 341 9.69 -22.55 29.03
C ALA A 341 10.61 -21.51 28.35
N ASP A 342 10.64 -21.49 27.02
CA ASP A 342 11.41 -20.51 26.23
C ASP A 342 10.93 -19.06 26.47
N GLY A 343 9.61 -18.86 26.54
CA GLY A 343 9.03 -17.57 26.86
C GLY A 343 9.44 -17.07 28.25
N ILE A 344 9.36 -17.93 29.26
CA ILE A 344 9.77 -17.59 30.64
C ILE A 344 11.27 -17.25 30.68
N ALA A 345 12.12 -18.07 30.05
CA ALA A 345 13.55 -17.82 29.96
C ALA A 345 13.86 -16.46 29.33
N SER A 346 13.10 -16.06 28.30
CA SER A 346 13.25 -14.77 27.61
C SER A 346 12.93 -13.56 28.49
N THR A 347 12.15 -13.73 29.56
CA THR A 347 11.82 -12.65 30.52
C THR A 347 12.87 -12.45 31.61
N HIS A 348 13.97 -13.21 31.60
CA HIS A 348 15.04 -13.15 32.61
C HIS A 348 14.56 -13.38 34.06
N ASN A 349 13.37 -13.95 34.23
CA ASN A 349 12.70 -14.14 35.51
C ASN A 349 12.79 -15.62 35.92
N PHE A 350 13.96 -16.05 36.41
CA PHE A 350 14.19 -17.42 36.89
C PHE A 350 13.84 -17.55 38.38
N PRO A 351 12.55 -17.71 38.72
CA PRO A 351 12.22 -18.81 39.62
C PRO A 351 10.82 -19.36 39.30
N GLU A 352 10.72 -20.32 38.37
CA GLU A 352 9.62 -21.30 38.22
C GLU A 352 9.84 -22.13 36.94
N GLY A 353 10.91 -22.93 36.91
CA GLY A 353 11.00 -24.03 35.94
C GLY A 353 10.02 -25.14 36.34
N PRO A 354 9.37 -25.85 35.40
CA PRO A 354 8.49 -26.95 35.73
C PRO A 354 9.27 -28.02 36.50
N LYS A 355 8.86 -28.28 37.75
CA LYS A 355 9.39 -29.38 38.55
C LYS A 355 9.12 -30.66 37.78
N THR A 356 10.20 -31.29 37.32
CA THR A 356 10.21 -32.58 36.64
C THR A 356 9.41 -33.62 37.43
N LEU A 357 8.52 -34.31 36.72
CA LEU A 357 7.90 -35.55 37.14
C LEU A 357 9.00 -36.59 37.39
N ALA A 358 9.07 -37.10 38.62
CA ALA A 358 9.79 -38.31 38.98
C ALA A 358 8.84 -39.51 38.94
#